data_AF-A0A2A5EGL7-F1
#
_entry.id   AF-A0A2A5EGL7-F1
#
_cell.length_a   1.000
_cell.length_b   1.000
_cell.length_c   1.000
_cell.angle_alpha   90.00
_cell.angle_beta   90.00
_cell.angle_gamma   90.00
#
_symmetry.space_group_name_H-M   'P 1'
#
loop_
_entity.id
_entity.type
_entity.pdbx_description
1 polymer ?
#
loop_
_entity_poly.entity_id
_entity_poly.type
_entity_poly.pdbx_seq_one_letter_code
_entity_poly.pdbx_strand_id
1 'polypeptide(L)'
;MKKTITTLTILFTLLVVEAQASQLFLRTNSFRAKATISGLIYHSQNGEFQVSQIRPGKHFITVTEKRNRSYTDNRRGYRQQGQNHHYGSNVLFQGKIFIPQGSNVFARITPRGHLIIDDVVPTRRGNQPHHRQDCRQPRQGGGSDYGNRGGGRSGNRNVRQPAHRPVQSNFNLALNTVRSASFESDRKTIAKQFLKNNDVTSQEVLLLIREFNFESSKLDIAKFAYASTVDPQNYFVVNQGFDFRSSIDALNRFIG
;
A
#
# COMPACT_ATOMS: atom_id res chain seq x y z
N MET A 1 -63.93 11.67 -35.99
CA MET A 1 -62.56 11.87 -35.47
C MET A 1 -62.22 10.74 -34.51
N LYS A 2 -61.30 9.84 -34.86
CA LYS A 2 -60.66 8.93 -33.90
C LYS A 2 -59.18 8.84 -34.28
N LYS A 3 -58.33 9.45 -33.45
CA LYS A 3 -56.88 9.51 -33.63
C LYS A 3 -56.29 8.20 -33.11
N THR A 4 -55.60 7.45 -33.97
CA THR A 4 -54.79 6.29 -33.59
C THR A 4 -53.47 6.80 -33.01
N ILE A 5 -53.21 6.49 -31.74
CA ILE A 5 -51.94 6.78 -31.07
C ILE A 5 -51.11 5.50 -31.12
N THR A 6 -50.06 5.53 -31.93
CA THR A 6 -49.06 4.46 -32.04
C THR A 6 -48.17 4.49 -30.81
N THR A 7 -48.25 3.48 -29.95
CA THR A 7 -47.37 3.34 -28.79
C THR A 7 -46.06 2.69 -29.21
N LEU A 8 -44.98 3.47 -29.22
CA LEU A 8 -43.62 3.01 -29.44
C LEU A 8 -43.08 2.40 -28.15
N THR A 9 -43.11 1.06 -28.03
CA THR A 9 -42.46 0.34 -26.94
C THR A 9 -40.94 0.29 -27.19
N ILE A 10 -40.18 1.15 -26.51
CA ILE A 10 -38.72 1.06 -26.48
C ILE A 10 -38.34 -0.08 -25.53
N LEU A 11 -38.01 -1.23 -26.12
CA LEU A 11 -37.46 -2.39 -25.43
C LEU A 11 -36.02 -2.05 -25.01
N PHE A 12 -35.82 -1.66 -23.75
CA PHE A 12 -34.51 -1.45 -23.16
C PHE A 12 -33.87 -2.82 -22.91
N THR A 13 -33.14 -3.33 -23.91
CA THR A 13 -32.33 -4.54 -23.75
C THR A 13 -31.22 -4.24 -22.73
N LEU A 14 -31.42 -4.69 -21.49
CA LEU A 14 -30.37 -4.82 -20.49
C LEU A 14 -29.35 -5.83 -21.03
N LEU A 15 -28.40 -5.34 -21.83
CA LEU A 15 -27.11 -5.98 -21.97
C LEU A 15 -26.51 -6.00 -20.57
N VAL A 16 -26.65 -7.13 -19.87
CA VAL A 16 -25.81 -7.47 -18.74
C VAL A 16 -24.42 -7.66 -19.33
N VAL A 17 -23.72 -6.54 -19.54
CA VAL A 17 -22.27 -6.55 -19.66
C VAL A 17 -21.82 -7.08 -18.32
N GLU A 18 -21.48 -8.36 -18.29
CA GLU A 18 -20.84 -9.02 -17.15
C GLU A 18 -19.44 -8.41 -17.02
N ALA A 19 -19.40 -7.15 -16.58
CA ALA A 19 -18.18 -6.43 -16.30
C ALA A 19 -17.49 -7.25 -15.23
N GLN A 20 -16.32 -7.81 -15.58
CA GLN A 20 -15.54 -8.63 -14.67
C GLN A 20 -15.32 -7.84 -13.38
N ALA A 21 -16.07 -8.25 -12.36
CA ALA A 21 -16.14 -7.58 -11.09
C ALA A 21 -14.77 -7.56 -10.46
N SER A 22 -14.25 -6.35 -10.21
CA SER A 22 -12.97 -6.19 -9.54
C SER A 22 -13.19 -6.07 -8.03
N GLN A 23 -12.12 -6.24 -7.26
CA GLN A 23 -12.14 -6.06 -5.82
C GLN A 23 -11.05 -5.07 -5.41
N LEU A 24 -11.37 -4.19 -4.46
CA LEU A 24 -10.41 -3.29 -3.84
C LEU A 24 -10.29 -3.63 -2.36
N PHE A 25 -9.07 -3.91 -1.92
CA PHE A 25 -8.68 -4.05 -0.53
C PHE A 25 -7.90 -2.80 -0.15
N LEU A 26 -8.45 -1.98 0.74
CA LEU A 26 -7.84 -0.73 1.18
C LEU A 26 -7.56 -0.78 2.68
N ARG A 27 -6.29 -0.62 3.06
CA ARG A 27 -5.88 -0.54 4.47
C ARG A 27 -5.56 0.90 4.90
N THR A 28 -5.84 1.22 6.14
CA THR A 28 -5.58 2.53 6.74
C THR A 28 -5.00 2.36 8.14
N ASN A 29 -4.37 3.41 8.67
CA ASN A 29 -3.83 3.41 10.03
C ASN A 29 -4.88 3.74 11.10
N SER A 30 -6.13 4.01 10.71
CA SER A 30 -7.22 4.36 11.63
C SER A 30 -8.24 3.23 11.67
N PHE A 31 -8.41 2.62 12.85
CA PHE A 31 -9.39 1.56 13.06
C PHE A 31 -10.85 2.00 12.89
N ARG A 32 -11.12 3.31 12.89
CA ARG A 32 -12.46 3.91 12.81
C ARG A 32 -12.68 4.70 11.53
N ALA A 33 -11.93 4.36 10.48
CA ALA A 33 -12.00 5.05 9.22
C ALA A 33 -13.34 4.81 8.51
N LYS A 34 -13.77 5.80 7.74
CA LYS A 34 -14.90 5.75 6.81
C LYS A 34 -14.37 6.09 5.42
N ALA A 35 -14.64 5.25 4.44
CA ALA A 35 -14.29 5.50 3.05
C ALA A 35 -15.55 5.85 2.25
N THR A 36 -15.42 6.78 1.32
CA THR A 36 -16.42 7.07 0.28
C THR A 36 -15.76 6.82 -1.06
N ILE A 37 -16.25 5.85 -1.81
CA ILE A 37 -15.67 5.41 -3.08
C ILE A 37 -16.75 5.55 -4.15
N SER A 38 -16.54 6.49 -5.08
CA SER A 38 -17.53 6.85 -6.12
C SER A 38 -18.92 7.19 -5.55
N GLY A 39 -18.94 7.86 -4.40
CA GLY A 39 -20.17 8.24 -3.69
C GLY A 39 -20.74 7.18 -2.76
N LEU A 40 -20.31 5.92 -2.86
CA LEU A 40 -20.75 4.85 -1.96
C LEU A 40 -19.93 4.85 -0.68
N ILE A 41 -20.61 4.68 0.45
CA ILE A 41 -19.99 4.70 1.78
C ILE A 41 -19.63 3.28 2.21
N TYR A 42 -18.41 3.13 2.72
CA TYR A 42 -17.88 1.92 3.30
C TYR A 42 -17.35 2.21 4.71
N HIS A 43 -17.58 1.27 5.63
CA HIS A 43 -17.08 1.33 6.99
C HIS A 43 -15.92 0.36 7.16
N SER A 44 -14.87 0.79 7.86
CA SER A 44 -13.71 -0.07 8.07
C SER A 44 -14.01 -1.16 9.09
N GLN A 45 -13.50 -2.36 8.85
CA GLN A 45 -13.29 -3.36 9.90
C GLN A 45 -11.83 -3.25 10.34
N ASN A 46 -11.58 -2.67 11.52
CA ASN A 46 -10.22 -2.45 12.04
C ASN A 46 -9.27 -1.73 11.06
N GLY A 47 -9.79 -0.72 10.35
CA GLY A 47 -9.00 0.08 9.41
C GLY A 47 -8.85 -0.54 8.01
N GLU A 48 -9.48 -1.69 7.76
CA GLU A 48 -9.52 -2.35 6.46
C GLU A 48 -10.89 -2.18 5.80
N PHE A 49 -10.87 -1.96 4.49
CA PHE A 49 -12.05 -1.90 3.64
C PHE A 49 -11.93 -2.95 2.54
N GLN A 50 -12.96 -3.77 2.39
CA GLN A 50 -13.11 -4.68 1.25
C GLN A 50 -14.28 -4.20 0.40
N VAL A 51 -13.98 -3.78 -0.82
CA VAL A 51 -14.97 -3.34 -1.79
C VAL A 51 -15.05 -4.37 -2.89
N SER A 52 -16.13 -5.14 -2.87
CA SER A 52 -16.44 -6.13 -3.89
C SER A 52 -17.24 -5.50 -5.03
N GLN A 53 -17.13 -6.09 -6.22
CA GLN A 53 -17.92 -5.69 -7.39
C GLN A 53 -17.70 -4.23 -7.82
N ILE A 54 -16.49 -3.72 -7.61
CA ILE A 54 -16.14 -2.40 -8.12
C ILE A 54 -15.96 -2.48 -9.64
N ARG A 55 -16.53 -1.50 -10.35
CA ARG A 55 -16.41 -1.42 -11.80
C ARG A 55 -14.96 -1.14 -12.19
N PRO A 56 -14.50 -1.56 -13.36
CA PRO A 56 -13.20 -1.14 -13.88
C PRO A 56 -13.21 0.37 -14.18
N GLY A 57 -12.08 1.04 -13.98
CA GLY A 57 -11.90 2.45 -14.33
C GLY A 57 -11.39 3.33 -13.19
N LYS A 58 -11.53 4.64 -13.35
CA LYS A 58 -11.06 5.64 -12.37
C LYS A 58 -12.15 5.90 -11.32
N HIS A 59 -11.81 5.74 -10.05
CA HIS A 59 -12.70 5.99 -8.92
C HIS A 59 -12.13 7.10 -8.04
N PHE A 60 -12.99 8.04 -7.63
CA PHE A 60 -12.64 9.01 -6.61
C PHE A 60 -12.87 8.41 -5.23
N ILE A 61 -11.88 8.54 -4.34
CA ILE A 61 -11.89 8.01 -2.99
C ILE A 61 -11.67 9.16 -2.01
N THR A 62 -12.48 9.18 -0.97
CA THR A 62 -12.24 10.00 0.23
C THR A 62 -12.27 9.10 1.45
N VAL A 63 -11.20 9.12 2.23
CA VAL A 63 -11.09 8.37 3.48
C VAL A 63 -10.97 9.35 4.62
N THR A 64 -11.79 9.15 5.64
CA THR A 64 -11.89 10.05 6.80
C THR A 64 -11.90 9.27 8.10
N GLU A 65 -11.44 9.88 9.18
CA GLU A 65 -11.54 9.37 10.54
C GLU A 65 -12.42 10.29 11.38
N LYS A 66 -13.27 9.73 12.25
CA LYS A 66 -14.00 10.54 13.23
C LYS A 66 -13.03 11.10 14.27
N ARG A 67 -12.96 12.42 14.44
CA ARG A 67 -12.23 13.00 15.57
C ARG A 67 -12.91 12.60 16.88
N ASN A 68 -12.12 12.14 17.85
CA ASN A 68 -12.60 11.98 19.22
C ASN A 68 -12.86 13.36 19.82
N ARG A 69 -13.97 13.49 20.54
CA ARG A 69 -14.25 14.65 21.38
C ARG A 69 -13.14 14.72 22.44
N SER A 70 -12.30 15.74 22.39
CA SER A 70 -11.49 16.09 23.57
C SER A 70 -12.47 16.49 24.66
N TYR A 71 -12.66 15.62 25.66
CA TYR A 71 -13.41 15.94 26.86
C TYR A 71 -12.52 16.85 27.71
N THR A 72 -12.55 18.15 27.43
CA THR A 72 -12.00 19.12 28.37
C THR A 72 -12.93 19.15 29.57
N ASP A 73 -12.41 18.69 30.71
CA ASP A 73 -13.06 18.63 32.01
C ASP A 73 -13.79 19.95 32.31
N ASN A 74 -15.09 19.83 32.55
CA ASN A 74 -15.97 20.95 32.80
C ASN A 74 -15.84 21.37 34.27
N ARG A 75 -14.68 21.92 34.64
CA ARG A 75 -14.52 22.60 35.93
C ARG A 75 -14.92 24.06 35.79
N ARG A 76 -16.19 24.28 36.14
CA ARG A 76 -16.80 25.54 36.60
C ARG A 76 -17.09 26.59 35.51
N GLY A 77 -18.38 26.89 35.34
CA GLY A 77 -18.79 28.25 34.98
C GLY A 77 -19.81 28.35 33.85
N TYR A 78 -21.04 28.64 34.23
CA TYR A 78 -22.03 29.50 33.56
C TYR A 78 -22.39 29.30 32.07
N ARG A 79 -23.70 29.11 31.89
CA ARG A 79 -24.53 29.34 30.69
C ARG A 79 -23.81 30.08 29.55
N GLN A 80 -23.50 29.36 28.47
CA GLN A 80 -23.48 29.96 27.14
C GLN A 80 -24.23 29.08 26.14
N GLN A 81 -25.12 29.79 25.45
CA GLN A 81 -26.08 29.39 24.46
C GLN A 81 -25.37 28.98 23.17
N GLY A 82 -25.86 27.90 22.55
CA GLY A 82 -25.74 27.63 21.13
C GLY A 82 -24.32 27.51 20.56
N GLN A 83 -23.75 26.31 20.56
CA GLN A 83 -22.73 25.97 19.57
C GLN A 83 -23.04 24.60 18.98
N ASN A 84 -23.45 24.62 17.71
CA ASN A 84 -23.54 23.42 16.87
C ASN A 84 -22.16 22.75 16.87
N HIS A 85 -22.05 21.63 17.59
CA HIS A 85 -20.83 20.85 17.68
C HIS A 85 -20.65 20.15 16.32
N HIS A 86 -19.88 20.77 15.43
CA HIS A 86 -19.56 20.20 14.13
C HIS A 86 -18.77 18.90 14.37
N TYR A 87 -19.36 17.77 14.00
CA TYR A 87 -18.67 16.49 13.92
C TYR A 87 -17.59 16.57 12.84
N GLY A 88 -16.43 17.14 13.18
CA GLY A 88 -15.30 17.21 12.27
C GLY A 88 -14.70 15.82 12.07
N SER A 89 -14.68 15.33 10.83
CA SER A 89 -13.83 14.20 10.46
C SER A 89 -12.46 14.69 10.00
N ASN A 90 -11.40 13.95 10.33
CA ASN A 90 -10.08 14.19 9.78
C ASN A 90 -9.98 13.50 8.42
N VAL A 91 -9.55 14.20 7.37
CA VAL A 91 -9.36 13.59 6.04
C VAL A 91 -8.01 12.86 6.04
N LEU A 92 -8.05 11.54 5.91
CA LEU A 92 -6.85 10.70 5.82
C LEU A 92 -6.33 10.63 4.38
N PHE A 93 -7.22 10.64 3.39
CA PHE A 93 -6.86 10.65 1.98
C PHE A 93 -8.01 11.18 1.14
N GLN A 94 -7.69 11.90 0.07
CA GLN A 94 -8.66 12.32 -0.95
C GLN A 94 -7.98 12.32 -2.32
N GLY A 95 -8.47 11.51 -3.25
CA GLY A 95 -7.83 11.37 -4.54
C GLY A 95 -8.49 10.34 -5.46
N LYS A 96 -7.79 9.99 -6.55
CA LYS A 96 -8.27 9.02 -7.54
C LYS A 96 -7.46 7.73 -7.44
N ILE A 97 -8.12 6.60 -7.66
CA ILE A 97 -7.51 5.28 -7.90
C ILE A 97 -7.97 4.78 -9.27
N PHE A 98 -7.13 4.01 -9.95
CA PHE A 98 -7.53 3.26 -11.14
C PHE A 98 -7.69 1.78 -10.78
N ILE A 99 -8.82 1.18 -11.14
CA ILE A 99 -9.13 -0.23 -10.91
C ILE A 99 -9.13 -0.95 -12.27
N PRO A 100 -8.15 -1.82 -12.54
CA PRO A 100 -8.11 -2.61 -13.76
C PRO A 100 -9.26 -3.63 -13.80
N GLN A 101 -9.69 -3.99 -15.01
CA GLN A 101 -10.76 -4.97 -15.20
C GLN A 101 -10.37 -6.35 -14.67
N GLY A 102 -11.31 -7.01 -13.98
CA GLY A 102 -11.13 -8.37 -13.48
C GLY A 102 -9.87 -8.50 -12.63
N SER A 103 -9.72 -7.65 -11.61
CA SER A 103 -8.53 -7.65 -10.76
C SER A 103 -8.86 -7.48 -9.28
N ASN A 104 -7.96 -7.99 -8.44
CA ASN A 104 -7.89 -7.71 -7.02
C ASN A 104 -6.80 -6.67 -6.80
N VAL A 105 -7.18 -5.47 -6.38
CA VAL A 105 -6.28 -4.34 -6.11
C VAL A 105 -6.05 -4.24 -4.61
N PHE A 106 -4.81 -4.33 -4.19
CA PHE A 106 -4.40 -4.16 -2.80
C PHE A 106 -3.73 -2.79 -2.63
N ALA A 107 -4.26 -1.98 -1.74
CA ALA A 107 -3.80 -0.62 -1.52
C ALA A 107 -3.79 -0.27 -0.03
N ARG A 108 -2.97 0.71 0.33
CA ARG A 108 -2.90 1.25 1.69
C ARG A 108 -2.75 2.76 1.70
N ILE A 109 -3.23 3.39 2.77
CA ILE A 109 -3.01 4.80 3.07
C ILE A 109 -1.93 4.92 4.14
N THR A 110 -0.87 5.68 3.84
CA THR A 110 0.23 5.96 4.78
C THR A 110 -0.20 6.90 5.90
N PRO A 111 0.54 6.99 7.03
CA PRO A 111 0.24 7.96 8.09
C PRO A 111 0.24 9.41 7.60
N ARG A 112 1.03 9.71 6.56
CA ARG A 112 1.09 11.02 5.90
C ARG A 112 -0.05 11.27 4.90
N GLY A 113 -0.98 10.32 4.74
CA GLY A 113 -2.15 10.46 3.89
C GLY A 113 -1.89 10.23 2.40
N HIS A 114 -0.87 9.44 2.04
CA HIS A 114 -0.61 9.02 0.66
C HIS A 114 -1.24 7.66 0.39
N LEU A 115 -1.82 7.48 -0.80
CA LEU A 115 -2.31 6.18 -1.27
C LEU A 115 -1.19 5.45 -2.02
N ILE A 116 -0.93 4.20 -1.63
CA ILE A 116 0.03 3.31 -2.27
C ILE A 116 -0.73 2.07 -2.75
N ILE A 117 -0.46 1.64 -3.99
CA ILE A 117 -0.92 0.36 -4.51
C ILE A 117 0.17 -0.67 -4.22
N ASP A 118 -0.11 -1.61 -3.32
CA ASP A 118 0.84 -2.64 -2.93
C ASP A 118 0.88 -3.78 -3.95
N ASP A 119 -0.26 -4.17 -4.53
CA ASP A 119 -0.34 -5.23 -5.55
C ASP A 119 -1.61 -5.14 -6.42
N VAL A 120 -1.58 -5.71 -7.62
CA VAL A 120 -2.72 -5.84 -8.54
C VAL A 120 -2.69 -7.23 -9.17
N VAL A 121 -3.63 -8.09 -8.77
CA VAL A 121 -3.69 -9.48 -9.21
C VAL A 121 -4.88 -9.69 -10.15
N PRO A 122 -4.67 -10.07 -11.44
CA PRO A 122 -5.76 -10.40 -12.35
C PRO A 122 -6.53 -11.65 -11.87
N THR A 123 -7.86 -11.56 -11.81
CA THR A 123 -8.74 -12.69 -11.54
C THR A 123 -8.95 -13.49 -12.83
N ARG A 124 -7.92 -14.21 -13.30
CA ARG A 124 -8.10 -15.15 -14.42
C ARG A 124 -8.92 -16.34 -13.94
N ARG A 125 -10.06 -16.64 -14.58
CA ARG A 125 -10.65 -17.99 -14.51
C ARG A 125 -9.66 -18.92 -15.20
N GLY A 126 -8.99 -19.77 -14.42
CA GLY A 126 -8.04 -20.72 -14.96
C GLY A 126 -8.74 -21.69 -15.92
N ASN A 127 -8.50 -21.53 -17.21
CA ASN A 127 -8.47 -22.65 -18.12
C ASN A 127 -7.00 -23.09 -18.15
N GLN A 128 -6.67 -24.14 -17.39
CA GLN A 128 -5.33 -24.73 -17.38
C GLN A 128 -5.09 -25.39 -18.75
N PRO A 129 -4.08 -24.97 -19.53
CA PRO A 129 -3.70 -25.72 -20.71
C PRO A 129 -3.00 -27.03 -20.29
N HIS A 130 -3.51 -28.15 -20.79
CA HIS A 130 -2.91 -29.46 -20.69
C HIS A 130 -1.53 -29.49 -21.39
N HIS A 131 -0.47 -29.83 -20.65
CA HIS A 131 0.70 -30.49 -21.23
C HIS A 131 1.20 -31.58 -20.27
N ARG A 132 0.54 -32.74 -20.31
CA ARG A 132 1.11 -34.00 -19.85
C ARG A 132 1.52 -34.76 -21.10
N GLN A 133 2.73 -34.50 -21.57
CA GLN A 133 3.38 -35.41 -22.52
C GLN A 133 4.20 -36.41 -21.70
N ASP A 134 3.71 -37.63 -21.74
CA ASP A 134 4.45 -38.86 -21.47
C ASP A 134 5.85 -38.79 -22.09
N CYS A 135 6.87 -39.12 -21.29
CA CYS A 135 8.05 -39.85 -21.76
C CYS A 135 8.43 -40.86 -20.68
N ARG A 136 8.44 -42.12 -21.09
CA ARG A 136 8.72 -43.32 -20.31
C ARG A 136 10.23 -43.55 -20.17
N GLN A 137 10.64 -43.98 -18.96
CA GLN A 137 11.76 -44.88 -18.59
C GLN A 137 13.23 -44.38 -18.60
N PRO A 138 14.19 -45.03 -17.88
CA PRO A 138 14.09 -45.79 -16.61
C PRO A 138 15.25 -45.52 -15.58
N ARG A 139 15.00 -45.91 -14.31
CA ARG A 139 15.88 -46.40 -13.21
C ARG A 139 17.37 -45.99 -13.11
N GLN A 140 17.70 -45.27 -12.04
CA GLN A 140 18.87 -45.39 -11.13
C GLN A 140 18.66 -44.31 -10.03
N GLY A 141 18.70 -44.49 -8.72
CA GLY A 141 19.28 -45.50 -7.83
C GLY A 141 20.06 -44.75 -6.74
N GLY A 142 19.67 -44.89 -5.47
CA GLY A 142 20.60 -44.72 -4.32
C GLY A 142 20.31 -43.63 -3.28
N GLY A 143 19.80 -44.06 -2.11
CA GLY A 143 20.17 -43.61 -0.75
C GLY A 143 19.84 -42.16 -0.33
N SER A 144 19.49 -41.83 0.91
CA SER A 144 19.53 -42.58 2.16
C SER A 144 18.49 -42.00 3.12
N ASP A 145 17.79 -42.90 3.79
CA ASP A 145 17.00 -42.64 4.98
C ASP A 145 17.89 -42.17 6.13
N TYR A 146 17.50 -41.08 6.79
CA TYR A 146 17.79 -40.90 8.21
C TYR A 146 16.46 -40.72 8.94
N GLY A 147 16.04 -41.78 9.61
CA GLY A 147 14.90 -41.74 10.51
C GLY A 147 15.19 -40.90 11.75
N ASN A 148 14.16 -40.21 12.25
CA ASN A 148 14.04 -40.03 13.69
C ASN A 148 12.55 -40.07 14.09
N ARG A 149 12.23 -41.03 14.95
CA ARG A 149 10.94 -41.21 15.61
C ARG A 149 10.80 -40.19 16.74
N GLY A 150 9.73 -39.41 16.72
CA GLY A 150 9.27 -38.64 17.87
C GLY A 150 7.77 -38.41 17.78
N GLY A 151 6.99 -39.21 18.51
CA GLY A 151 5.54 -39.11 18.56
C GLY A 151 5.04 -37.88 19.30
N GLY A 152 3.82 -37.44 19.01
CA GLY A 152 3.21 -36.34 19.75
C GLY A 152 1.95 -35.77 19.12
N ARG A 153 0.82 -36.41 19.44
CA ARG A 153 -0.53 -35.85 19.63
C ARG A 153 -0.92 -34.60 18.82
N SER A 154 -1.88 -34.84 17.92
CA SER A 154 -2.83 -33.87 17.38
C SER A 154 -3.34 -32.93 18.48
N GLY A 155 -2.88 -31.68 18.39
CA GLY A 155 -3.35 -30.55 19.15
C GLY A 155 -2.96 -29.30 18.39
N ASN A 156 -3.95 -28.56 17.91
CA ASN A 156 -4.18 -27.16 18.28
C ASN A 156 -4.88 -26.42 17.13
N ARG A 157 -6.16 -26.09 17.35
CA ARG A 157 -6.87 -25.05 16.59
C ARG A 157 -6.29 -23.71 17.01
N ASN A 158 -5.17 -23.32 16.43
CA ASN A 158 -4.69 -21.95 16.50
C ASN A 158 -5.16 -21.18 15.28
N VAL A 159 -6.16 -20.34 15.55
CA VAL A 159 -6.41 -19.04 14.93
C VAL A 159 -5.17 -18.57 14.19
N ARG A 160 -5.23 -18.56 12.85
CA ARG A 160 -4.23 -17.91 12.01
C ARG A 160 -4.31 -16.42 12.30
N GLN A 161 -3.46 -15.98 13.23
CA GLN A 161 -3.12 -14.58 13.39
C GLN A 161 -2.76 -14.03 11.99
N PRO A 162 -3.34 -12.90 11.55
CA PRO A 162 -2.90 -12.28 10.31
C PRO A 162 -1.43 -11.90 10.51
N ALA A 163 -0.56 -12.62 9.81
CA ALA A 163 0.85 -12.33 9.75
C ALA A 163 0.99 -10.85 9.37
N HIS A 164 1.50 -10.03 10.29
CA HIS A 164 2.08 -8.74 9.95
C HIS A 164 3.17 -9.01 8.91
N ARG A 165 2.85 -8.87 7.62
CA ARG A 165 3.89 -8.78 6.59
C ARG A 165 4.65 -7.49 6.88
N PRO A 166 5.96 -7.56 7.15
CA PRO A 166 6.73 -6.38 7.53
C PRO A 166 6.80 -5.43 6.32
N VAL A 167 6.81 -4.13 6.62
CA VAL A 167 6.98 -2.99 5.70
C VAL A 167 8.24 -3.09 4.81
N GLN A 168 9.13 -4.04 5.12
CA GLN A 168 10.35 -4.40 4.39
C GLN A 168 10.13 -4.78 2.91
N SER A 169 8.93 -5.23 2.51
CA SER A 169 8.68 -5.64 1.13
C SER A 169 8.82 -4.50 0.13
N ASN A 170 8.48 -3.28 0.52
CA ASN A 170 8.41 -2.14 -0.41
C ASN A 170 9.80 -1.50 -0.61
N PHE A 171 10.63 -1.46 0.44
CA PHE A 171 11.99 -0.95 0.33
C PHE A 171 12.86 -1.81 -0.58
N ASN A 172 12.85 -3.14 -0.39
CA ASN A 172 13.67 -4.05 -1.20
C ASN A 172 13.31 -4.00 -2.69
N LEU A 173 12.04 -3.85 -3.04
CA LEU A 173 11.59 -3.67 -4.42
C LEU A 173 12.12 -2.37 -5.02
N ALA A 174 12.00 -1.25 -4.29
CA ALA A 174 12.52 0.03 -4.72
C ALA A 174 14.04 0.01 -4.88
N LEU A 175 14.76 -0.58 -3.92
CA LEU A 175 16.22 -0.73 -3.96
C LEU A 175 16.67 -1.55 -5.18
N ASN A 176 15.98 -2.65 -5.49
CA ASN A 176 16.27 -3.44 -6.68
C ASN A 176 16.00 -2.66 -7.98
N THR A 177 14.96 -1.82 -7.98
CA THR A 177 14.66 -0.97 -9.14
C THR A 177 15.75 0.09 -9.34
N VAL A 178 16.22 0.72 -8.25
CA VAL A 178 17.38 1.63 -8.28
C VAL A 178 18.63 0.91 -8.82
N ARG A 179 18.93 -0.30 -8.32
CA ARG A 179 20.06 -1.11 -8.81
C ARG A 179 20.00 -1.41 -10.31
N SER A 180 18.81 -1.70 -10.82
CA SER A 180 18.61 -2.02 -12.24
C SER A 180 18.76 -0.82 -13.19
N ALA A 181 18.67 0.41 -12.67
CA ALA A 181 18.78 1.59 -13.51
C ALA A 181 20.24 1.85 -13.92
N SER A 182 20.46 2.09 -15.22
CA SER A 182 21.80 2.27 -15.80
C SER A 182 22.39 3.64 -15.52
N PHE A 183 21.56 4.68 -15.50
CA PHE A 183 22.00 6.07 -15.30
C PHE A 183 21.74 6.55 -13.88
N GLU A 184 22.67 7.33 -13.36
CA GLU A 184 22.57 7.83 -11.98
C GLU A 184 21.41 8.83 -11.81
N SER A 185 21.09 9.61 -12.84
CA SER A 185 19.90 10.48 -12.87
C SER A 185 18.60 9.70 -12.67
N ASP A 186 18.50 8.51 -13.24
CA ASP A 186 17.32 7.67 -13.17
C ASP A 186 17.22 7.05 -11.78
N ARG A 187 18.36 6.56 -11.24
CA ARG A 187 18.48 6.12 -9.85
C ARG A 187 17.98 7.18 -8.88
N LYS A 188 18.42 8.43 -9.06
CA LYS A 188 18.01 9.56 -8.20
C LYS A 188 16.51 9.79 -8.29
N THR A 189 15.97 9.75 -9.50
CA THR A 189 14.54 9.97 -9.75
C THR A 189 13.69 8.90 -9.06
N ILE A 190 14.05 7.62 -9.23
CA ILE A 190 13.38 6.49 -8.60
C ILE A 190 13.49 6.56 -7.07
N ALA A 191 14.70 6.81 -6.55
CA ALA A 191 14.93 6.94 -5.11
C ALA A 191 14.08 8.06 -4.49
N LYS A 192 14.08 9.26 -5.09
CA LYS A 192 13.24 10.38 -4.61
C LYS A 192 11.76 10.07 -4.71
N GLN A 193 11.30 9.42 -5.77
CA GLN A 193 9.90 8.99 -5.89
C GLN A 193 9.51 8.00 -4.78
N PHE A 194 10.38 7.05 -4.46
CA PHE A 194 10.16 6.12 -3.37
C PHE A 194 10.12 6.82 -2.01
N LEU A 195 11.14 7.63 -1.71
CA LEU A 195 11.29 8.36 -0.44
C LEU A 195 10.16 9.38 -0.20
N LYS A 196 9.62 10.00 -1.27
CA LYS A 196 8.45 10.89 -1.16
C LYS A 196 7.23 10.19 -0.56
N ASN A 197 7.08 8.89 -0.81
CA ASN A 197 5.86 8.16 -0.52
C ASN A 197 6.00 7.17 0.63
N ASN A 198 7.23 6.88 1.07
CA ASN A 198 7.50 5.84 2.06
C ASN A 198 8.33 6.37 3.22
N ASP A 199 8.02 5.85 4.40
CA ASP A 199 8.87 5.97 5.58
C ASP A 199 10.03 4.98 5.50
N VAL A 200 11.21 5.42 5.90
CA VAL A 200 12.44 4.61 5.87
C VAL A 200 13.19 4.73 7.19
N THR A 201 13.99 3.71 7.51
CA THR A 201 14.96 3.77 8.61
C THR A 201 16.28 4.36 8.12
N SER A 202 17.08 4.87 9.06
CA SER A 202 18.44 5.39 8.78
C SER A 202 19.32 4.33 8.11
N GLN A 203 19.13 3.06 8.48
CA GLN A 203 19.82 1.93 7.83
C GLN A 203 19.38 1.71 6.38
N GLU A 204 18.09 1.83 6.08
CA GLU A 204 17.57 1.76 4.71
C GLU A 204 18.06 2.93 3.86
N VAL A 205 18.19 4.14 4.45
CA VAL A 205 18.82 5.27 3.75
C VAL A 205 20.28 4.96 3.41
N LEU A 206 21.05 4.41 4.36
CA LEU A 206 22.44 4.00 4.11
C LEU A 206 22.54 3.01 2.94
N LEU A 207 21.68 1.98 2.92
CA LEU A 207 21.62 1.02 1.83
C LEU A 207 21.29 1.69 0.50
N LEU A 208 20.36 2.64 0.50
CA LEU A 208 19.94 3.34 -0.70
C LEU A 208 21.04 4.25 -1.26
N ILE A 209 21.73 5.02 -0.42
CA ILE A 209 22.78 5.93 -0.91
C ILE A 209 24.02 5.18 -1.43
N ARG A 210 24.26 3.95 -0.97
CA ARG A 210 25.35 3.10 -1.48
C ARG A 210 25.16 2.65 -2.92
N GLU A 211 23.95 2.79 -3.47
CA GLU A 211 23.67 2.48 -4.88
C GLU A 211 24.05 3.63 -5.83
N PHE A 212 24.65 4.72 -5.33
CA PHE A 212 25.09 5.88 -6.12
C PHE A 212 26.61 5.96 -6.19
N ASN A 213 27.14 6.36 -7.35
CA ASN A 213 28.58 6.44 -7.56
C ASN A 213 29.12 7.84 -7.21
N PHE A 214 28.37 8.90 -7.49
CA PHE A 214 28.82 10.27 -7.20
C PHE A 214 28.40 10.73 -5.80
N GLU A 215 29.35 11.28 -5.05
CA GLU A 215 29.12 11.86 -3.72
C GLU A 215 28.02 12.92 -3.69
N SER A 216 27.95 13.76 -4.73
CA SER A 216 26.90 14.77 -4.87
C SER A 216 25.50 14.14 -4.89
N SER A 217 25.36 12.97 -5.50
CA SER A 217 24.09 12.25 -5.57
C SER A 217 23.77 11.57 -4.25
N LYS A 218 24.76 10.90 -3.64
CA LYS A 218 24.62 10.33 -2.29
C LYS A 218 24.13 11.39 -1.30
N LEU A 219 24.73 12.58 -1.34
CA LEU A 219 24.43 13.68 -0.42
C LEU A 219 23.03 14.26 -0.66
N ASP A 220 22.65 14.46 -1.93
CA ASP A 220 21.31 14.93 -2.30
C ASP A 220 20.23 13.94 -1.83
N ILE A 221 20.43 12.63 -2.03
CA ILE A 221 19.48 11.60 -1.57
C ILE A 221 19.44 11.49 -0.05
N ALA A 222 20.59 11.55 0.64
CA ALA A 222 20.63 11.54 2.10
C ALA A 222 19.85 12.72 2.69
N LYS A 223 20.14 13.96 2.24
CA LYS A 223 19.40 15.14 2.70
C LYS A 223 17.91 15.04 2.44
N PHE A 224 17.53 14.52 1.27
CA PHE A 224 16.14 14.30 0.91
C PHE A 224 15.44 13.29 1.81
N ALA A 225 16.11 12.18 2.13
CA ALA A 225 15.56 11.07 2.92
C ALA A 225 15.36 11.41 4.40
N TYR A 226 16.08 12.39 4.94
CA TYR A 226 16.04 12.74 6.36
C TYR A 226 14.61 13.04 6.85
N ALA A 227 13.82 13.80 6.08
CA ALA A 227 12.44 14.14 6.44
C ALA A 227 11.47 12.93 6.46
N SER A 228 11.81 11.88 5.71
CA SER A 228 11.05 10.62 5.64
C SER A 228 11.60 9.54 6.59
N THR A 229 12.60 9.87 7.41
CA THR A 229 13.25 8.89 8.28
C THR A 229 12.55 8.76 9.63
N VAL A 230 12.25 7.52 10.04
CA VAL A 230 11.48 7.24 11.27
C VAL A 230 12.33 7.20 12.54
N ASP A 231 13.64 7.02 12.41
CA ASP A 231 14.60 6.95 13.50
C ASP A 231 15.76 7.96 13.34
N PRO A 232 15.47 9.28 13.20
CA PRO A 232 16.47 10.30 12.91
C PRO A 232 17.58 10.43 13.98
N GLN A 233 17.34 9.95 15.21
CA GLN A 233 18.38 9.86 16.24
C GLN A 233 19.54 8.93 15.86
N ASN A 234 19.31 7.98 14.94
CA ASN A 234 20.31 7.04 14.45
C ASN A 234 20.95 7.49 13.12
N TYR A 235 20.65 8.69 12.63
CA TYR A 235 21.01 9.10 11.27
C TYR A 235 22.51 9.19 11.00
N PHE A 236 23.32 9.25 12.06
CA PHE A 236 24.78 9.20 11.98
C PHE A 236 25.30 7.97 11.22
N VAL A 237 24.55 6.86 11.16
CA VAL A 237 24.94 5.65 10.39
C VAL A 237 25.02 5.92 8.89
N VAL A 238 24.24 6.87 8.38
CA VAL A 238 24.22 7.24 6.95
C VAL A 238 25.59 7.79 6.51
N ASN A 239 26.38 8.35 7.43
CA ASN A 239 27.74 8.83 7.15
C ASN A 239 28.66 7.73 6.60
N GLN A 240 28.40 6.46 6.91
CA GLN A 240 29.16 5.30 6.39
C GLN A 240 28.93 5.01 4.90
N GLY A 241 28.06 5.75 4.23
CA GLY A 241 27.85 5.66 2.78
C GLY A 241 28.71 6.62 1.96
N PHE A 242 29.37 7.58 2.62
CA PHE A 242 30.21 8.59 1.96
C PHE A 242 31.69 8.21 2.01
N ASP A 243 32.38 8.50 0.92
CA ASP A 243 33.82 8.27 0.81
C ASP A 243 34.63 9.50 1.25
N PHE A 244 34.03 10.69 1.19
CA PHE A 244 34.72 11.95 1.48
C PHE A 244 34.18 12.64 2.73
N ARG A 245 35.11 13.10 3.57
CA ARG A 245 34.81 13.86 4.78
C ARG A 245 33.98 15.12 4.50
N SER A 246 34.21 15.78 3.37
CA SER A 246 33.43 16.97 2.98
C SER A 246 31.93 16.69 2.85
N SER A 247 31.55 15.50 2.38
CA SER A 247 30.15 15.11 2.25
C SER A 247 29.52 14.78 3.60
N ILE A 248 30.28 14.11 4.47
CA ILE A 248 29.90 13.85 5.86
C ILE A 248 29.63 15.18 6.59
N ASP A 249 30.58 16.11 6.52
CA ASP A 249 30.45 17.43 7.14
C ASP A 249 29.25 18.21 6.58
N ALA A 250 29.01 18.11 5.26
CA ALA A 250 27.88 18.77 4.60
C ALA A 250 26.52 18.13 4.94
N LEU A 251 26.47 16.84 5.26
CA LEU A 251 25.27 16.17 5.76
C LEU A 251 25.02 16.56 7.23
N ASN A 252 26.05 16.48 8.08
CA ASN A 252 25.96 16.85 9.49
C ASN A 252 25.46 18.29 9.66
N ARG A 253 26.03 19.25 8.91
CA ARG A 253 25.57 20.64 8.91
C ARG A 253 24.11 20.82 8.48
N PHE A 254 23.60 19.93 7.64
CA PHE A 254 22.21 19.99 7.18
C PHE A 254 21.22 19.48 8.25
N ILE A 255 21.61 18.48 9.03
CA ILE A 255 20.72 17.83 10.02
C ILE A 255 20.83 18.43 11.43
N GLY A 256 21.90 19.16 11.75
CA GLY A 256 22.09 19.83 13.04
C GLY A 256 23.53 19.79 13.50
#